data_AF-A0A3P9NPZ0-F1
#
_entry.id   AF-A0A3P9NPZ0-F1
#
_cell.length_a   1.000
_cell.length_b   1.000
_cell.length_c   1.000
_cell.angle_alpha   90.00
_cell.angle_beta   90.00
_cell.angle_gamma   90.00
#
_symmetry.space_group_name_H-M   'P 1'
#
loop_
_entity.id
_entity.type
_entity.pdbx_description
1 polymer ?
#
loop_
_entity_poly.entity_id
_entity_poly.type
_entity_poly.pdbx_seq_one_letter_code
_entity_poly.pdbx_strand_id
1 'polypeptide(L)'
;MLNTLLYIGGVSGSTWSMAFLYNDPQWSSNMDEAVSKLSGPGVELEHAVAWLAEQSKEECFSLTDIWGVLTSAGIMKQLDKRHLSEEASRNATNPYPIYCALEKHCFSHGPLQGKWFEVSPHEAGFTELNLFVETSLLGSKFHNGELIEKKPEMDMIRLQGVLGCALAHEEVIRDVIPPWLNVPIGDVTTEYLRLYNVLRNLITLTSSTIQDPTALSELEKLQKILDDKVNHNESVLMESLDPEERKILFQQRSLGLVRAVEIWGQSLEDGTFKTSVSFLTKQVLPLILKWEWGTTSNFLYQFQNDSVPDCLQTKEFHLIDAGLLINMAYPSFLGEKRDIDLIIAPESSAGIMFETLILARNYAAEVNKPFPQIDDKILEESNWPKDCYVFEGKEKEPTIIYMPLFNQQNCKDAEEVREKMKEFSTFHLPFSEEKINFLLETAKTNMKNNREIVLREMRKAALRRMRKMSG
;
A
#
# COMPACT_ATOMS: atom_id res chain seq x y z
N MET A 1 -23.91 -11.58 -5.11
CA MET A 1 -22.86 -11.61 -6.15
C MET A 1 -21.52 -12.02 -5.57
N LEU A 2 -21.18 -11.63 -4.34
CA LEU A 2 -19.93 -12.00 -3.70
C LEU A 2 -19.64 -13.52 -3.68
N ASN A 3 -20.66 -14.36 -3.42
CA ASN A 3 -20.56 -15.85 -3.45
C ASN A 3 -20.17 -16.45 -4.82
N THR A 4 -20.05 -15.64 -5.87
CA THR A 4 -19.61 -16.09 -7.20
C THR A 4 -18.14 -15.74 -7.48
N LEU A 5 -17.49 -14.99 -6.59
CA LEU A 5 -16.08 -14.65 -6.71
C LEU A 5 -15.23 -15.76 -6.09
N LEU A 6 -14.24 -16.23 -6.84
CA LEU A 6 -13.27 -17.19 -6.34
C LEU A 6 -12.12 -16.51 -5.59
N TYR A 7 -11.74 -15.30 -6.03
CA TYR A 7 -10.59 -14.58 -5.53
C TYR A 7 -10.93 -13.13 -5.23
N ILE A 8 -10.21 -12.54 -4.27
CA ILE A 8 -10.11 -11.10 -4.09
C ILE A 8 -8.64 -10.74 -3.97
N GLY A 9 -8.20 -9.74 -4.72
CA GLY A 9 -6.81 -9.28 -4.67
C GLY A 9 -6.72 -7.79 -4.41
N GLY A 10 -5.68 -7.40 -3.68
CA GLY A 10 -5.47 -6.00 -3.30
C GLY A 10 -3.99 -5.62 -3.29
N VAL A 11 -3.78 -4.33 -3.53
CA VAL A 11 -2.51 -3.60 -3.35
C VAL A 11 -2.77 -2.42 -2.42
N SER A 12 -1.73 -1.90 -1.77
CA SER A 12 -1.80 -0.68 -0.97
C SER A 12 -2.99 -0.66 0.01
N GLY A 13 -3.71 0.46 0.13
CA GLY A 13 -4.85 0.62 1.04
C GLY A 13 -5.98 -0.42 0.90
N SER A 14 -6.14 -1.07 -0.25
CA SER A 14 -7.10 -2.19 -0.39
C SER A 14 -6.74 -3.37 0.51
N THR A 15 -5.45 -3.58 0.76
CA THR A 15 -4.97 -4.66 1.63
C THR A 15 -5.36 -4.45 3.09
N TRP A 16 -5.47 -3.20 3.53
CA TRP A 16 -5.94 -2.87 4.88
C TRP A 16 -7.41 -3.23 5.07
N SER A 17 -8.24 -2.87 4.10
CA SER A 17 -9.66 -3.25 4.08
C SER A 17 -9.84 -4.78 4.03
N MET A 18 -9.02 -5.47 3.22
CA MET A 18 -9.01 -6.93 3.18
C MET A 18 -8.60 -7.53 4.54
N ALA A 19 -7.48 -7.10 5.14
CA ALA A 19 -7.05 -7.61 6.44
C ALA A 19 -8.14 -7.45 7.51
N PHE A 20 -8.76 -6.27 7.55
CA PHE A 20 -9.87 -5.97 8.44
C PHE A 20 -11.09 -6.87 8.23
N LEU A 21 -11.54 -7.05 6.97
CA LEU A 21 -12.69 -7.91 6.66
C LEU A 21 -12.43 -9.36 7.03
N TYR A 22 -11.25 -9.89 6.67
CA TYR A 22 -10.90 -11.29 6.93
C TYR A 22 -10.66 -11.59 8.41
N ASN A 23 -10.65 -10.58 9.29
CA ASN A 23 -10.68 -10.83 10.73
C ASN A 23 -12.01 -11.48 11.18
N ASP A 24 -13.09 -11.29 10.44
CA ASP A 24 -14.34 -12.03 10.61
C ASP A 24 -14.43 -13.17 9.58
N PRO A 25 -14.40 -14.46 10.01
CA PRO A 25 -14.54 -15.60 9.10
C PRO A 25 -15.85 -15.59 8.29
N GLN A 26 -16.87 -14.83 8.68
CA GLN A 26 -18.18 -14.76 8.02
C GLN A 26 -18.49 -13.38 7.42
N TRP A 27 -17.48 -12.52 7.22
CA TRP A 27 -17.66 -11.13 6.77
C TRP A 27 -18.49 -10.99 5.51
N SER A 28 -18.36 -11.94 4.57
CA SER A 28 -19.10 -11.93 3.29
C SER A 28 -20.62 -12.05 3.46
N SER A 29 -21.08 -12.53 4.62
CA SER A 29 -22.49 -12.65 4.99
C SER A 29 -23.01 -11.50 5.86
N ASN A 30 -22.12 -10.70 6.46
CA ASN A 30 -22.46 -9.62 7.38
C ASN A 30 -21.58 -8.37 7.19
N MET A 31 -21.78 -7.67 6.09
CA MET A 31 -21.03 -6.45 5.78
C MET A 31 -21.35 -5.27 6.71
N ASP A 32 -22.56 -5.22 7.28
CA ASP A 32 -22.99 -4.10 8.13
C ASP A 32 -22.19 -4.04 9.44
N GLU A 33 -21.87 -5.22 10.02
CA GLU A 33 -21.01 -5.28 11.19
C GLU A 33 -19.59 -4.79 10.89
N ALA A 34 -19.02 -5.18 9.75
CA ALA A 34 -17.70 -4.69 9.33
C ALA A 34 -17.68 -3.16 9.18
N VAL A 35 -18.70 -2.58 8.54
CA VAL A 35 -18.82 -1.12 8.40
C VAL A 35 -18.95 -0.44 9.77
N SER A 36 -19.76 -1.00 10.68
CA SER A 36 -19.94 -0.43 12.02
C SER A 36 -18.64 -0.35 12.83
N LYS A 37 -17.75 -1.34 12.66
CA LYS A 37 -16.44 -1.40 13.33
C LYS A 37 -15.49 -0.30 12.84
N LEU A 38 -15.56 0.12 11.57
CA LEU A 38 -14.77 1.25 11.05
C LEU A 38 -15.16 2.59 11.70
N SER A 39 -16.44 2.76 12.04
CA SER A 39 -16.94 3.90 12.82
C SER A 39 -16.65 3.77 14.33
N GLY A 40 -16.09 2.65 14.79
CA GLY A 40 -15.80 2.37 16.19
C GLY A 40 -14.68 3.24 16.79
N PRO A 41 -14.41 3.08 18.10
CA PRO A 41 -13.28 3.74 18.75
C PRO A 41 -11.95 3.25 18.17
N GLY A 42 -10.95 4.15 18.15
CA GLY A 42 -9.60 3.84 17.71
C GLY A 42 -8.86 2.92 18.67
N VAL A 43 -7.68 2.48 18.25
CA VAL A 43 -6.73 1.80 19.14
C VAL A 43 -5.93 2.86 19.88
N GLU A 44 -5.95 2.80 21.21
CA GLU A 44 -5.12 3.68 22.05
C GLU A 44 -3.63 3.50 21.79
N LEU A 45 -2.89 4.62 21.77
CA LEU A 45 -1.46 4.67 21.47
C LEU A 45 -0.62 3.66 22.29
N GLU A 46 -0.96 3.44 23.57
CA GLU A 46 -0.23 2.50 24.43
C GLU A 46 -0.23 1.08 23.88
N HIS A 47 -1.32 0.62 23.25
CA HIS A 47 -1.38 -0.71 22.65
C HIS A 47 -0.51 -0.81 21.39
N ALA A 48 -0.48 0.24 20.57
CA ALA A 48 0.39 0.32 19.40
C ALA A 48 1.88 0.32 19.82
N VAL A 49 2.22 1.11 20.85
CA VAL A 49 3.58 1.18 21.41
C VAL A 49 4.00 -0.16 22.05
N ALA A 50 3.08 -0.84 22.75
CA ALA A 50 3.35 -2.16 23.32
C ALA A 50 3.69 -3.20 22.24
N TRP A 51 2.96 -3.21 21.12
CA TRP A 51 3.27 -4.07 19.99
C TRP A 51 4.65 -3.74 19.40
N LEU A 52 4.97 -2.46 19.18
CA LEU A 52 6.29 -2.04 18.70
C LEU A 52 7.44 -2.44 19.64
N ALA A 53 7.22 -2.38 20.95
CA ALA A 53 8.20 -2.80 21.94
C ALA A 53 8.52 -4.30 21.86
N GLU A 54 7.56 -5.12 21.43
CA GLU A 54 7.79 -6.54 21.14
C GLU A 54 8.57 -6.71 19.83
N GLN A 55 8.11 -6.06 18.76
CA GLN A 55 8.68 -6.20 17.42
C GLN A 55 10.08 -5.61 17.27
N SER A 56 10.41 -4.56 18.02
CA SER A 56 11.72 -3.90 18.00
C SER A 56 12.91 -4.79 18.39
N LYS A 57 12.65 -5.99 18.90
CA LYS A 57 13.66 -6.99 19.27
C LYS A 57 14.09 -7.85 18.07
N GLU A 58 13.38 -7.77 16.96
CA GLU A 58 13.65 -8.58 15.76
C GLU A 58 14.70 -7.94 14.85
N GLU A 59 15.49 -8.76 14.17
CA GLU A 59 16.58 -8.32 13.28
C GLU A 59 16.06 -7.50 12.09
N CYS A 60 14.85 -7.81 11.61
CA CYS A 60 14.22 -7.20 10.44
C CYS A 60 13.30 -6.00 10.78
N PHE A 61 13.31 -5.51 12.02
CA PHE A 61 12.52 -4.35 12.42
C PHE A 61 12.91 -3.10 11.60
N SER A 62 11.92 -2.43 11.00
CA SER A 62 12.12 -1.33 10.06
C SER A 62 11.00 -0.28 10.14
N LEU A 63 11.05 0.77 9.31
CA LEU A 63 9.98 1.77 9.25
C LEU A 63 8.62 1.18 8.86
N THR A 64 8.64 0.03 8.17
CA THR A 64 7.44 -0.70 7.79
C THR A 64 6.63 -1.15 9.00
N ASP A 65 7.27 -1.52 10.11
CA ASP A 65 6.59 -1.90 11.35
C ASP A 65 5.87 -0.72 12.00
N ILE A 66 6.55 0.43 12.06
CA ILE A 66 6.00 1.68 12.59
C ILE A 66 4.81 2.12 11.74
N TRP A 67 4.97 2.09 10.41
CA TRP A 67 3.90 2.43 9.49
C TRP A 67 2.72 1.48 9.63
N GLY A 68 2.96 0.16 9.62
CA GLY A 68 1.93 -0.87 9.71
C GLY A 68 1.10 -0.78 10.98
N VAL A 69 1.73 -0.59 12.15
CA VAL A 69 0.97 -0.46 13.40
C VAL A 69 0.18 0.85 13.46
N LEU A 70 0.74 1.95 12.97
CA LEU A 70 0.08 3.26 13.05
C LEU A 70 -1.07 3.40 12.04
N THR A 71 -0.97 2.79 10.86
CA THR A 71 -2.09 2.71 9.91
C THR A 71 -3.17 1.74 10.43
N SER A 72 -2.77 0.58 10.97
CA SER A 72 -3.72 -0.37 11.56
C SER A 72 -4.46 0.25 12.75
N ALA A 73 -3.76 0.91 13.66
CA ALA A 73 -4.33 1.57 14.83
C ALA A 73 -5.11 2.84 14.50
N GLY A 74 -4.55 3.71 13.66
CA GLY A 74 -5.05 5.06 13.39
C GLY A 74 -6.12 5.14 12.29
N ILE A 75 -6.01 4.29 11.26
CA ILE A 75 -6.95 4.27 10.13
C ILE A 75 -7.95 3.13 10.30
N MET A 76 -7.45 1.90 10.43
CA MET A 76 -8.31 0.71 10.51
C MET A 76 -8.90 0.48 11.91
N LYS A 77 -8.40 1.21 12.91
CA LYS A 77 -8.84 1.15 14.31
C LYS A 77 -8.82 -0.26 14.88
N GLN A 78 -7.84 -1.05 14.47
CA GLN A 78 -7.69 -2.45 14.88
C GLN A 78 -6.23 -2.88 14.86
N LEU A 79 -5.85 -3.74 15.82
CA LEU A 79 -4.57 -4.46 15.79
C LEU A 79 -4.84 -5.95 15.50
N ASP A 80 -4.74 -6.33 14.23
CA ASP A 80 -4.92 -7.73 13.81
C ASP A 80 -3.60 -8.52 13.95
N LYS A 81 -3.44 -9.21 15.08
CA LYS A 81 -2.25 -10.02 15.37
C LYS A 81 -2.30 -11.44 14.78
N ARG A 82 -3.30 -11.76 13.96
CA ARG A 82 -3.41 -13.09 13.35
C ARG A 82 -2.33 -13.26 12.29
N HIS A 83 -2.07 -14.51 11.96
CA HIS A 83 -1.21 -14.89 10.84
C HIS A 83 -2.05 -15.16 9.59
N LEU A 84 -1.54 -14.79 8.41
CA LEU A 84 -2.26 -15.01 7.16
C LEU A 84 -2.42 -16.50 6.86
N SER A 85 -1.44 -17.32 7.27
CA SER A 85 -1.50 -18.78 7.08
C SER A 85 -2.67 -19.45 7.80
N GLU A 86 -3.21 -18.86 8.86
CA GLU A 86 -4.37 -19.38 9.58
C GLU A 86 -5.62 -19.40 8.71
N GLU A 87 -5.73 -18.51 7.71
CA GLU A 87 -6.84 -18.47 6.75
C GLU A 87 -6.89 -19.75 5.88
N ALA A 88 -5.77 -20.44 5.66
CA ALA A 88 -5.72 -21.65 4.85
C ALA A 88 -6.60 -22.78 5.42
N SER A 89 -6.80 -22.77 6.75
CA SER A 89 -7.61 -23.76 7.46
C SER A 89 -9.10 -23.41 7.51
N ARG A 90 -9.50 -22.22 7.06
CA ARG A 90 -10.88 -21.74 7.19
C ARG A 90 -11.77 -22.29 6.08
N ASN A 91 -13.07 -22.33 6.34
CA ASN A 91 -14.06 -22.71 5.34
C ASN A 91 -14.03 -21.74 4.15
N ALA A 92 -14.21 -22.28 2.94
CA ALA A 92 -14.23 -21.52 1.69
C ALA A 92 -15.54 -20.70 1.49
N THR A 93 -16.01 -20.02 2.55
CA THR A 93 -17.20 -19.15 2.50
C THR A 93 -16.89 -17.77 1.94
N ASN A 94 -15.64 -17.33 2.05
CA ASN A 94 -15.16 -16.06 1.50
C ASN A 94 -14.33 -16.31 0.24
N PRO A 95 -14.21 -15.33 -0.66
CA PRO A 95 -13.24 -15.39 -1.76
C PRO A 95 -11.82 -15.66 -1.22
N TYR A 96 -10.95 -16.24 -2.02
CA TYR A 96 -9.57 -16.49 -1.62
C TYR A 96 -8.74 -15.18 -1.68
N PRO A 97 -8.14 -14.71 -0.57
CA PRO A 97 -7.44 -13.44 -0.53
C PRO A 97 -6.02 -13.55 -1.09
N ILE A 98 -5.64 -12.57 -1.91
CA ILE A 98 -4.29 -12.41 -2.46
C ILE A 98 -3.81 -10.98 -2.22
N TYR A 99 -2.71 -10.85 -1.51
CA TYR A 99 -2.07 -9.58 -1.20
C TYR A 99 -0.83 -9.43 -2.08
N CYS A 100 -0.52 -8.21 -2.52
CA CYS A 100 0.58 -7.99 -3.45
C CYS A 100 1.57 -6.93 -2.93
N ALA A 101 2.86 -7.19 -3.15
CA ALA A 101 3.98 -6.32 -2.84
C ALA A 101 4.95 -6.27 -4.04
N LEU A 102 5.98 -5.43 -3.94
CA LEU A 102 7.10 -5.38 -4.86
C LEU A 102 8.41 -5.62 -4.13
N GLU A 103 9.37 -6.25 -4.81
CA GLU A 103 10.74 -6.21 -4.34
C GLU A 103 11.43 -4.93 -4.83
N LYS A 104 11.93 -4.12 -3.90
CA LYS A 104 12.45 -2.78 -4.13
C LYS A 104 13.67 -2.76 -5.06
N HIS A 105 14.66 -3.62 -4.83
CA HIS A 105 15.90 -3.59 -5.61
C HIS A 105 15.67 -4.02 -7.06
N CYS A 106 14.85 -5.05 -7.26
CA CYS A 106 14.42 -5.46 -8.57
C CYS A 106 13.52 -4.41 -9.23
N PHE A 107 12.66 -3.71 -8.47
CA PHE A 107 11.87 -2.61 -9.01
C PHE A 107 12.75 -1.50 -9.58
N SER A 108 13.78 -1.08 -8.85
CA SER A 108 14.68 0.02 -9.25
C SER A 108 15.67 -0.36 -10.36
N HIS A 109 16.23 -1.58 -10.34
CA HIS A 109 17.36 -1.94 -11.21
C HIS A 109 17.27 -3.34 -11.83
N GLY A 110 16.28 -4.14 -11.46
CA GLY A 110 16.14 -5.53 -11.89
C GLY A 110 15.12 -5.75 -13.02
N PRO A 111 15.05 -7.00 -13.50
CA PRO A 111 14.11 -7.39 -14.54
C PRO A 111 12.68 -7.49 -13.99
N LEU A 112 11.68 -7.32 -14.87
CA LEU A 112 10.26 -7.31 -14.48
C LEU A 112 9.83 -8.57 -13.71
N GLN A 113 10.42 -9.72 -14.04
CA GLN A 113 10.08 -11.00 -13.42
C GLN A 113 10.38 -11.06 -11.92
N GLY A 114 11.39 -10.30 -11.46
CA GLY A 114 11.76 -10.20 -10.05
C GLY A 114 11.01 -9.11 -9.28
N LYS A 115 10.09 -8.37 -9.92
CA LYS A 115 9.43 -7.21 -9.30
C LYS A 115 8.21 -7.61 -8.48
N TRP A 116 7.27 -8.36 -9.06
CA TRP A 116 5.97 -8.63 -8.44
C TRP A 116 6.01 -9.79 -7.45
N PHE A 117 5.58 -9.51 -6.22
CA PHE A 117 5.48 -10.47 -5.14
C PHE A 117 4.02 -10.63 -4.71
N GLU A 118 3.56 -11.86 -4.54
CA GLU A 118 2.22 -12.14 -4.03
C GLU A 118 2.27 -12.96 -2.75
N VAL A 119 1.31 -12.72 -1.86
CA VAL A 119 1.14 -13.40 -0.59
C VAL A 119 -0.30 -13.87 -0.49
N SER A 120 -0.50 -15.14 -0.19
CA SER A 120 -1.80 -15.74 0.03
C SER A 120 -1.78 -16.56 1.32
N PRO A 121 -2.90 -17.12 1.79
CA PRO A 121 -2.90 -18.01 2.95
C PRO A 121 -1.93 -19.19 2.86
N HIS A 122 -1.70 -19.74 1.65
CA HIS A 122 -0.88 -20.96 1.50
C HIS A 122 0.58 -20.66 1.16
N GLU A 123 0.82 -19.66 0.32
CA GLU A 123 2.14 -19.41 -0.24
C GLU A 123 2.41 -17.91 -0.47
N ALA A 124 3.70 -17.57 -0.43
CA ALA A 124 4.24 -16.25 -0.69
C ALA A 124 5.42 -16.35 -1.67
N GLY A 125 5.48 -15.51 -2.69
CA GLY A 125 6.52 -15.64 -3.71
C GLY A 125 6.40 -14.74 -4.93
N PHE A 126 7.30 -14.97 -5.88
CA PHE A 126 7.43 -14.19 -7.11
C PHE A 126 6.59 -14.80 -8.23
N THR A 127 5.58 -14.07 -8.69
CA THR A 127 4.58 -14.58 -9.65
C THR A 127 5.19 -15.01 -10.97
N GLU A 128 6.12 -14.23 -11.52
CA GLU A 128 6.69 -14.51 -12.85
C GLU A 128 7.84 -15.51 -12.81
N LEU A 129 8.54 -15.63 -11.67
CA LEU A 129 9.57 -16.66 -11.48
C LEU A 129 8.96 -18.01 -11.13
N ASN A 130 7.69 -18.04 -10.72
CA ASN A 130 7.02 -19.21 -10.17
C ASN A 130 7.79 -19.85 -9.00
N LEU A 131 8.35 -19.01 -8.13
CA LEU A 131 9.11 -19.42 -6.94
C LEU A 131 8.39 -18.94 -5.69
N PHE A 132 7.98 -19.90 -4.87
CA PHE A 132 7.13 -19.69 -3.70
C PHE A 132 7.66 -20.45 -2.49
N VAL A 133 7.34 -19.92 -1.31
CA VAL A 133 7.51 -20.58 -0.02
C VAL A 133 6.16 -20.61 0.69
N GLU A 134 5.96 -21.54 1.63
CA GLU A 134 4.79 -21.50 2.52
C GLU A 134 4.73 -20.13 3.25
N THR A 135 3.54 -19.54 3.34
CA THR A 135 3.37 -18.20 3.96
C THR A 135 3.88 -18.16 5.40
N SER A 136 3.74 -19.26 6.14
CA SER A 136 4.25 -19.38 7.51
C SER A 136 5.78 -19.37 7.64
N LEU A 137 6.50 -19.46 6.52
CA LEU A 137 7.95 -19.40 6.44
C LEU A 137 8.46 -18.10 5.82
N LEU A 138 7.57 -17.19 5.38
CA LEU A 138 7.97 -15.88 4.90
C LEU A 138 8.69 -15.10 6.03
N GLY A 139 9.91 -14.64 5.75
CA GLY A 139 10.78 -13.99 6.75
C GLY A 139 11.69 -14.95 7.53
N SER A 140 11.59 -16.26 7.30
CA SER A 140 12.58 -17.25 7.78
C SER A 140 13.87 -17.21 6.96
N LYS A 141 14.97 -17.72 7.51
CA LYS A 141 16.27 -17.74 6.81
C LYS A 141 16.44 -19.02 6.00
N PHE A 142 16.76 -18.86 4.73
CA PHE A 142 17.09 -19.95 3.83
C PHE A 142 18.50 -19.79 3.28
N HIS A 143 19.04 -20.89 2.77
CA HIS A 143 20.26 -20.89 1.98
C HIS A 143 20.16 -21.99 0.93
N ASN A 144 20.31 -21.61 -0.34
CA ASN A 144 20.23 -22.54 -1.47
C ASN A 144 18.95 -23.40 -1.46
N GLY A 145 17.80 -22.80 -1.13
CA GLY A 145 16.50 -23.48 -1.09
C GLY A 145 16.24 -24.32 0.17
N GLU A 146 17.20 -24.42 1.09
CA GLU A 146 17.01 -25.12 2.36
C GLU A 146 16.71 -24.15 3.51
N LEU A 147 15.74 -24.50 4.36
CA LEU A 147 15.40 -23.74 5.56
C LEU A 147 16.51 -23.90 6.61
N ILE A 148 17.16 -22.80 6.97
CA ILE A 148 18.26 -22.76 7.95
C ILE A 148 17.75 -22.37 9.34
N GLU A 149 16.87 -21.37 9.40
CA GLU A 149 16.31 -20.88 10.65
C GLU A 149 14.84 -20.50 10.44
N LYS A 150 13.92 -21.22 11.11
CA LYS A 150 12.52 -20.83 11.15
C LYS A 150 12.35 -19.61 12.07
N LYS A 151 11.82 -18.53 11.52
CA LYS A 151 11.40 -17.34 12.26
C LYS A 151 9.87 -17.37 12.48
N PRO A 152 9.33 -16.60 13.45
CA PRO A 152 7.90 -16.39 13.56
C PRO A 152 7.32 -15.82 12.26
N GLU A 153 6.10 -16.22 11.90
CA GLU A 153 5.38 -15.63 10.77
C GLU A 153 5.04 -14.16 11.06
N MET A 154 5.04 -13.33 10.03
CA MET A 154 4.54 -11.96 10.15
C MET A 154 3.06 -11.97 10.52
N ASP A 155 2.68 -11.22 11.54
CA ASP A 155 1.27 -10.95 11.77
C ASP A 155 0.70 -10.00 10.70
N MET A 156 -0.64 -9.88 10.66
CA MET A 156 -1.32 -9.01 9.70
C MET A 156 -0.97 -7.53 9.89
N ILE A 157 -0.51 -7.07 11.06
CA ILE A 157 -0.08 -5.67 11.27
C ILE A 157 1.20 -5.41 10.48
N ARG A 158 2.22 -6.27 10.64
CA ARG A 158 3.48 -6.16 9.88
C ARG A 158 3.24 -6.35 8.39
N LEU A 159 2.43 -7.34 8.00
CA LEU A 159 2.13 -7.59 6.59
C LEU A 159 1.42 -6.39 5.94
N GLN A 160 0.43 -5.78 6.60
CA GLN A 160 -0.20 -4.54 6.12
C GLN A 160 0.78 -3.37 6.00
N GLY A 161 1.76 -3.30 6.90
CA GLY A 161 2.88 -2.37 6.80
C GLY A 161 3.63 -2.56 5.48
N VAL A 162 4.03 -3.78 5.16
CA VAL A 162 4.75 -4.12 3.90
C VAL A 162 3.91 -3.76 2.68
N LEU A 163 2.64 -4.15 2.70
CA LEU A 163 1.73 -4.01 1.57
C LEU A 163 1.30 -2.57 1.30
N GLY A 164 1.38 -1.69 2.31
CA GLY A 164 0.89 -0.31 2.25
C GLY A 164 1.95 0.76 2.48
N CYS A 165 3.25 0.44 2.44
CA CYS A 165 4.32 1.41 2.65
C CYS A 165 4.73 2.15 1.36
N ALA A 166 3.79 2.79 0.66
CA ALA A 166 4.10 3.60 -0.55
C ALA A 166 5.17 4.67 -0.28
N LEU A 167 5.24 5.20 0.95
CA LEU A 167 6.26 6.15 1.40
C LEU A 167 7.69 5.58 1.41
N ALA A 168 7.87 4.26 1.25
CA ALA A 168 9.19 3.64 1.16
C ALA A 168 9.92 4.01 -0.16
N HIS A 169 9.18 4.46 -1.17
CA HIS A 169 9.73 4.83 -2.47
C HIS A 169 9.82 6.34 -2.67
N GLU A 170 10.90 6.78 -3.31
CA GLU A 170 11.34 8.17 -3.32
C GLU A 170 10.46 9.06 -4.20
N GLU A 171 9.86 8.49 -5.24
CA GLU A 171 9.00 9.21 -6.19
C GLU A 171 7.69 9.70 -5.55
N VAL A 172 7.11 8.91 -4.64
CA VAL A 172 5.88 9.27 -3.91
C VAL A 172 6.06 10.54 -3.05
N ILE A 173 7.31 10.83 -2.68
CA ILE A 173 7.67 11.95 -1.81
C ILE A 173 7.89 13.23 -2.63
N ARG A 174 8.07 13.12 -3.95
CA ARG A 174 8.27 14.26 -4.86
C ARG A 174 6.99 15.06 -5.12
N ASP A 175 5.82 14.47 -4.92
CA ASP A 175 4.53 15.15 -5.15
C ASP A 175 4.14 16.12 -4.03
N VAL A 176 4.96 16.21 -2.97
CA VAL A 176 4.72 17.10 -1.80
C VAL A 176 5.88 18.09 -1.60
N ILE A 177 6.62 18.41 -2.67
CA ILE A 177 7.74 19.37 -2.61
C ILE A 177 7.20 20.80 -2.40
N PRO A 178 7.70 21.54 -1.38
CA PRO A 178 7.36 22.94 -1.20
C PRO A 178 7.66 23.77 -2.47
N PRO A 179 6.81 24.72 -2.87
CA PRO A 179 6.96 25.46 -4.14
C PRO A 179 8.30 26.18 -4.32
N TRP A 180 8.99 26.54 -3.23
CA TRP A 180 10.28 27.24 -3.25
C TRP A 180 11.47 26.33 -3.60
N LEU A 181 11.30 25.00 -3.53
CA LEU A 181 12.35 24.00 -3.70
C LEU A 181 12.36 23.39 -5.11
N ASN A 182 12.00 24.19 -6.13
CA ASN A 182 11.91 23.78 -7.54
C ASN A 182 13.30 23.76 -8.24
N VAL A 183 14.32 23.30 -7.52
CA VAL A 183 15.70 23.13 -8.02
C VAL A 183 15.90 21.68 -8.47
N PRO A 184 16.87 21.37 -9.35
CA PRO A 184 17.24 19.99 -9.67
C PRO A 184 17.51 19.24 -8.37
N ILE A 185 16.65 18.27 -8.07
CA ILE A 185 16.68 17.52 -6.82
C ILE A 185 17.89 16.59 -6.90
N GLY A 186 18.95 16.90 -6.16
CA GLY A 186 20.02 15.96 -5.87
C GLY A 186 19.63 15.07 -4.68
N ASP A 187 20.33 13.96 -4.50
CA ASP A 187 20.04 12.92 -3.50
C ASP A 187 19.77 13.48 -2.09
N VAL A 188 20.55 14.45 -1.64
CA VAL A 188 20.46 15.01 -0.27
C VAL A 188 19.25 15.93 -0.07
N THR A 189 18.78 16.61 -1.13
CA THR A 189 17.51 17.35 -1.08
C THR A 189 16.35 16.37 -0.90
N THR A 190 16.42 15.21 -1.56
CA THR A 190 15.44 14.14 -1.43
C THR A 190 15.45 13.56 -0.01
N GLU A 191 16.61 13.34 0.59
CA GLU A 191 16.74 12.86 1.98
C GLU A 191 16.06 13.80 2.99
N TYR A 192 16.27 15.11 2.87
CA TYR A 192 15.63 16.10 3.74
C TYR A 192 14.10 16.05 3.65
N LEU A 193 13.56 16.01 2.43
CA LEU A 193 12.12 15.94 2.20
C LEU A 193 11.52 14.61 2.66
N ARG A 194 12.24 13.50 2.48
CA ARG A 194 11.87 12.18 3.01
C ARG A 194 11.67 12.25 4.50
N LEU A 195 12.65 12.76 5.22
CA LEU A 195 12.61 12.89 6.67
C LEU A 195 11.40 13.71 7.11
N TYR A 196 11.20 14.89 6.53
CA TYR A 196 10.06 15.74 6.86
C TYR A 196 8.71 15.07 6.58
N ASN A 197 8.53 14.48 5.39
CA ASN A 197 7.27 13.87 4.99
C ASN A 197 6.94 12.65 5.86
N VAL A 198 7.94 11.81 6.21
CA VAL A 198 7.73 10.70 7.14
C VAL A 198 7.35 11.21 8.51
N LEU A 199 8.07 12.20 9.06
CA LEU A 199 7.73 12.77 10.37
C LEU A 199 6.30 13.35 10.40
N ARG A 200 5.91 14.12 9.38
CA ARG A 200 4.55 14.65 9.26
C ARG A 200 3.50 13.54 9.28
N ASN A 201 3.66 12.52 8.44
CA ASN A 201 2.69 11.42 8.36
C ASN A 201 2.62 10.63 9.68
N LEU A 202 3.75 10.41 10.35
CA LEU A 202 3.78 9.77 11.66
C LEU A 202 3.08 10.61 12.74
N ILE A 203 3.22 11.94 12.71
CA ILE A 203 2.47 12.83 13.60
C ILE A 203 0.97 12.69 13.35
N THR A 204 0.53 12.77 12.08
CA THR A 204 -0.89 12.63 11.73
C THR A 204 -1.48 11.30 12.21
N LEU A 205 -0.79 10.18 11.96
CA LEU A 205 -1.25 8.87 12.41
C LEU A 205 -1.22 8.74 13.94
N THR A 206 -0.17 9.24 14.60
CA THR A 206 -0.09 9.21 16.07
C THR A 206 -1.22 10.01 16.70
N SER A 207 -1.53 11.20 16.18
CA SER A 207 -2.67 12.02 16.62
C SER A 207 -3.98 11.28 16.49
N SER A 208 -4.16 10.44 15.46
CA SER A 208 -5.40 9.65 15.30
C SER A 208 -5.57 8.53 16.33
N THR A 209 -4.52 8.18 17.08
CA THR A 209 -4.53 7.15 18.14
C THR A 209 -4.62 7.73 19.56
N ILE A 210 -4.82 9.05 19.69
CA ILE A 210 -4.83 9.76 20.97
C ILE A 210 -6.17 10.48 21.15
N GLN A 211 -6.74 10.37 22.34
CA GLN A 211 -7.94 11.12 22.73
C GLN A 211 -7.65 12.32 23.65
N ASP A 212 -6.49 12.33 24.32
CA ASP A 212 -6.12 13.38 25.27
C ASP A 212 -5.88 14.74 24.56
N PRO A 213 -6.66 15.79 24.86
CA PRO A 213 -6.53 17.09 24.20
C PRO A 213 -5.18 17.76 24.42
N THR A 214 -4.54 17.53 25.58
CA THR A 214 -3.22 18.09 25.89
C THR A 214 -2.15 17.48 24.99
N ALA A 215 -2.10 16.15 24.89
CA ALA A 215 -1.21 15.42 24.00
C ALA A 215 -1.43 15.78 22.52
N LEU A 216 -2.69 15.95 22.08
CA LEU A 216 -3.00 16.43 20.73
C LEU A 216 -2.45 17.84 20.48
N SER A 217 -2.62 18.76 21.44
CA SER A 217 -2.06 20.11 21.34
C SER A 217 -0.53 20.10 21.26
N GLU A 218 0.15 19.19 21.99
CA GLU A 218 1.60 19.04 21.89
C GLU A 218 2.06 18.54 20.51
N LEU A 219 1.31 17.62 19.89
CA LEU A 219 1.60 17.15 18.53
C LEU A 219 1.35 18.24 17.48
N GLU A 220 0.30 19.05 17.63
CA GLU A 220 0.05 20.22 16.77
C GLU A 220 1.21 21.23 16.86
N LYS A 221 1.75 21.46 18.07
CA LYS A 221 2.93 22.31 18.26
C LYS A 221 4.15 21.74 17.53
N LEU A 222 4.39 20.43 17.63
CA LEU A 222 5.48 19.78 16.89
C LEU A 222 5.30 19.94 15.38
N GLN A 223 4.10 19.67 14.86
CA GLN A 223 3.78 19.82 13.43
C GLN A 223 4.13 21.24 12.97
N LYS A 224 3.68 22.25 13.71
CA LYS A 224 3.99 23.66 13.41
C LYS A 224 5.49 23.95 13.42
N ILE A 225 6.24 23.41 14.39
CA ILE A 225 7.71 23.58 14.46
C ILE A 225 8.38 23.00 13.20
N LEU A 226 7.93 21.84 12.71
CA LEU A 226 8.46 21.22 11.50
C LEU A 226 8.05 22.01 10.25
N ASP A 227 6.80 22.43 10.16
CA ASP A 227 6.27 23.23 9.05
C ASP A 227 7.02 24.56 8.92
N ASP A 228 7.23 25.29 10.03
CA ASP A 228 7.95 26.57 10.05
C ASP A 228 9.41 26.41 9.57
N LYS A 229 10.03 25.26 9.83
CA LYS A 229 11.39 24.93 9.35
C LYS A 229 11.46 24.63 7.86
N VAL A 230 10.37 24.15 7.27
CA VAL A 230 10.32 23.73 5.86
C VAL A 230 9.70 24.79 4.96
N ASN A 231 8.75 25.58 5.45
CA ASN A 231 7.95 26.51 4.64
C ASN A 231 8.53 27.93 4.56
N HIS A 232 9.82 28.12 4.86
CA HIS A 232 10.50 29.40 4.65
C HIS A 232 11.04 29.48 3.22
N ASN A 233 10.55 30.43 2.42
CA ASN A 233 10.98 30.60 1.03
C ASN A 233 12.42 31.13 0.97
N GLU A 234 13.33 30.30 0.48
CA GLU A 234 14.76 30.62 0.39
C GLU A 234 15.31 30.40 -1.03
N SER A 235 14.47 30.51 -2.06
CA SER A 235 14.89 30.27 -3.46
C SER A 235 16.12 31.09 -3.86
N VAL A 236 16.24 32.34 -3.39
CA VAL A 236 17.40 33.22 -3.65
C VAL A 236 18.69 32.67 -3.04
N LEU A 237 18.63 32.13 -1.81
CA LEU A 237 19.77 31.48 -1.18
C LEU A 237 20.16 30.22 -1.98
N MET A 238 19.17 29.42 -2.37
CA MET A 238 19.38 28.17 -3.12
C MET A 238 20.06 28.38 -4.48
N GLU A 239 19.73 29.48 -5.18
CA GLU A 239 20.36 29.85 -6.46
C GLU A 239 21.80 30.31 -6.30
N SER A 240 22.16 30.85 -5.12
CA SER A 240 23.50 31.39 -4.86
C SER A 240 24.53 30.35 -4.43
N LEU A 241 24.10 29.16 -3.99
CA LEU A 241 24.96 28.12 -3.43
C LEU A 241 25.44 27.14 -4.50
N ASP A 242 26.71 26.75 -4.39
CA ASP A 242 27.23 25.66 -5.21
C ASP A 242 26.65 24.29 -4.78
N PRO A 243 26.84 23.20 -5.57
CA PRO A 243 26.29 21.89 -5.24
C PRO A 243 26.75 21.31 -3.89
N GLU A 244 28.00 21.53 -3.47
CA GLU A 244 28.54 21.00 -2.21
C GLU A 244 28.03 21.81 -1.02
N GLU A 245 27.95 23.13 -1.15
CA GLU A 245 27.34 24.00 -0.15
C GLU A 245 25.85 23.65 0.06
N ARG A 246 25.11 23.38 -1.03
CA ARG A 246 23.71 22.92 -0.96
C ARG A 246 23.60 21.58 -0.23
N LYS A 247 24.51 20.65 -0.50
CA LYS A 247 24.56 19.35 0.16
C LYS A 247 24.75 19.48 1.67
N ILE A 248 25.75 20.25 2.10
CA ILE A 248 26.03 20.51 3.52
C ILE A 248 24.82 21.15 4.20
N LEU A 249 24.19 22.12 3.53
CA LEU A 249 23.01 22.81 4.04
C LEU A 249 21.84 21.84 4.29
N PHE A 250 21.50 20.96 3.35
CA PHE A 250 20.40 19.99 3.53
C PHE A 250 20.70 18.93 4.58
N GLN A 251 21.97 18.52 4.73
CA GLN A 251 22.38 17.65 5.85
C GLN A 251 22.16 18.34 7.20
N GLN A 252 22.55 19.61 7.32
CA GLN A 252 22.33 20.41 8.53
C GLN A 252 20.84 20.60 8.82
N ARG A 253 20.01 20.83 7.79
CA ARG A 253 18.56 20.94 7.94
C ARG A 253 17.92 19.64 8.39
N SER A 254 18.34 18.51 7.83
CA SER A 254 17.86 17.19 8.23
C SER A 254 18.15 16.95 9.72
N LEU A 255 19.39 17.22 10.15
CA LEU A 255 19.74 17.15 11.57
C LEU A 255 18.94 18.15 12.42
N GLY A 256 18.62 19.32 11.87
CA GLY A 256 17.77 20.32 12.51
C GLY A 256 16.34 19.85 12.75
N LEU A 257 15.75 19.04 11.85
CA LEU A 257 14.44 18.41 12.05
C LEU A 257 14.51 17.34 13.13
N VAL A 258 15.50 16.44 13.07
CA VAL A 258 15.74 15.41 14.09
C VAL A 258 15.85 16.04 15.47
N ARG A 259 16.70 17.06 15.61
CA ARG A 259 16.92 17.77 16.88
C ARG A 259 15.66 18.47 17.38
N ALA A 260 14.80 18.97 16.48
CA ALA A 260 13.54 19.58 16.87
C ALA A 260 12.60 18.56 17.53
N VAL A 261 12.49 17.36 16.95
CA VAL A 261 11.70 16.26 17.52
C VAL A 261 12.26 15.84 18.89
N GLU A 262 13.59 15.71 19.01
CA GLU A 262 14.23 15.35 20.28
C GLU A 262 14.02 16.39 21.38
N ILE A 263 14.23 17.68 21.08
CA ILE A 263 14.02 18.78 22.03
C ILE A 263 12.55 18.83 22.45
N TRP A 264 11.63 18.74 21.49
CA TRP A 264 10.20 18.73 21.77
C TRP A 264 9.84 17.56 22.69
N GLY A 265 10.28 16.34 22.39
CA GLY A 265 9.99 15.16 23.20
C GLY A 265 10.55 15.26 24.64
N GLN A 266 11.71 15.92 24.82
CA GLN A 266 12.27 16.19 26.15
C GLN A 266 11.47 17.22 26.94
N SER A 267 10.88 18.19 26.25
CA SER A 267 10.11 19.29 26.86
C SER A 267 8.71 18.90 27.34
N LEU A 268 8.20 17.73 26.92
CA LEU A 268 6.91 17.21 27.35
C LEU A 268 6.85 17.02 28.88
N GLU A 269 5.65 17.19 29.43
CA GLU A 269 5.38 16.90 30.84
C GLU A 269 5.55 15.40 31.13
N ASP A 270 6.00 15.07 32.35
CA ASP A 270 6.22 13.68 32.74
C ASP A 270 4.90 12.91 32.81
N GLY A 271 4.84 11.77 32.14
CA GLY A 271 3.62 10.96 32.04
C GLY A 271 3.74 9.83 31.02
N THR A 272 2.61 9.15 30.79
CA THR A 272 2.49 8.04 29.83
C THR A 272 2.77 8.51 28.41
N PHE A 273 2.22 9.66 28.02
CA PHE A 273 2.42 10.24 26.69
C PHE A 273 3.90 10.50 26.38
N LYS A 274 4.63 11.17 27.29
CA LYS A 274 6.08 11.38 27.15
C LYS A 274 6.85 10.07 27.06
N THR A 275 6.45 9.05 27.82
CA THR A 275 7.09 7.72 27.79
C THR A 275 6.92 7.07 26.42
N SER A 276 5.69 7.06 25.88
CA SER A 276 5.37 6.57 24.54
C SER A 276 6.13 7.33 23.45
N VAL A 277 6.12 8.66 23.50
CA VAL A 277 6.85 9.53 22.55
C VAL A 277 8.35 9.28 22.63
N SER A 278 8.92 9.13 23.83
CA SER A 278 10.35 8.87 24.01
C SER A 278 10.76 7.53 23.40
N PHE A 279 9.93 6.49 23.58
CA PHE A 279 10.13 5.21 22.95
C PHE A 279 10.07 5.31 21.42
N LEU A 280 9.00 5.90 20.88
CA LEU A 280 8.82 6.07 19.43
C LEU A 280 9.99 6.85 18.83
N THR A 281 10.34 7.99 19.40
CA THR A 281 11.44 8.84 18.92
C THR A 281 12.77 8.07 18.85
N LYS A 282 13.08 7.28 19.88
CA LYS A 282 14.31 6.46 19.93
C LYS A 282 14.36 5.37 18.86
N GLN A 283 13.23 4.75 18.56
CA GLN A 283 13.14 3.68 17.56
C GLN A 283 13.05 4.22 16.13
N VAL A 284 12.23 5.27 15.93
CA VAL A 284 11.86 5.81 14.62
C VAL A 284 13.00 6.61 14.01
N LEU A 285 13.62 7.54 14.74
CA LEU A 285 14.60 8.47 14.15
C LEU A 285 15.80 7.76 13.50
N PRO A 286 16.44 6.75 14.12
CA PRO A 286 17.52 6.01 13.47
C PRO A 286 17.06 5.31 12.18
N LEU A 287 15.85 4.76 12.16
CA LEU A 287 15.32 4.08 10.99
C LEU A 287 15.00 5.05 9.85
N ILE A 288 14.50 6.26 10.14
CA ILE A 288 14.33 7.32 9.12
C ILE A 288 15.66 7.71 8.50
N LEU A 289 16.70 7.90 9.32
CA LEU A 289 18.02 8.28 8.84
C LEU A 289 18.69 7.20 7.99
N LYS A 290 18.44 5.92 8.29
CA LYS A 290 18.92 4.79 7.48
C LYS A 290 18.06 4.50 6.25
N TRP A 291 16.81 4.97 6.24
CA TRP A 291 15.82 4.68 5.21
C TRP A 291 15.53 3.18 4.99
N GLU A 292 15.47 2.42 6.09
CA GLU A 292 15.23 0.97 6.08
C GLU A 292 13.71 0.67 6.08
N TRP A 293 13.24 0.01 5.03
CA TRP A 293 11.85 -0.41 4.82
C TRP A 293 11.81 -1.85 4.31
N GLY A 294 10.78 -2.60 4.71
CA GLY A 294 10.38 -3.85 4.09
C GLY A 294 11.36 -5.01 4.27
N THR A 295 12.37 -4.85 5.12
CA THR A 295 13.47 -5.80 5.29
C THR A 295 12.92 -7.17 5.65
N THR A 296 13.12 -8.15 4.78
CA THR A 296 12.60 -9.51 4.93
C THR A 296 13.70 -10.50 4.56
N SER A 297 13.87 -11.55 5.38
CA SER A 297 14.83 -12.62 5.04
C SER A 297 14.45 -13.27 3.71
N ASN A 298 15.44 -13.47 2.86
CA ASN A 298 15.23 -13.92 1.50
C ASN A 298 15.25 -15.44 1.39
N PHE A 299 14.11 -16.04 1.03
CA PHE A 299 14.03 -17.49 0.81
C PHE A 299 14.79 -17.97 -0.44
N LEU A 300 15.13 -17.06 -1.36
CA LEU A 300 15.94 -17.31 -2.56
C LEU A 300 17.43 -17.07 -2.35
N TYR A 301 17.89 -16.81 -1.12
CA TYR A 301 19.30 -16.52 -0.87
C TYR A 301 20.21 -17.66 -1.36
N GLN A 302 21.08 -17.34 -2.33
CA GLN A 302 22.00 -18.27 -2.99
C GLN A 302 21.32 -19.49 -3.61
N PHE A 303 20.04 -19.37 -3.96
CA PHE A 303 19.30 -20.41 -4.66
C PHE A 303 19.84 -20.58 -6.10
N GLN A 304 20.36 -21.77 -6.39
CA GLN A 304 20.95 -22.09 -7.68
C GLN A 304 19.87 -22.31 -8.75
N ASN A 305 19.44 -21.23 -9.39
CA ASN A 305 18.52 -21.25 -10.53
C ASN A 305 18.79 -20.05 -11.45
N ASP A 306 19.10 -20.32 -12.72
CA ASP A 306 19.46 -19.31 -13.74
C ASP A 306 18.35 -18.29 -14.00
N SER A 307 17.10 -18.60 -13.63
CA SER A 307 15.97 -17.68 -13.77
C SER A 307 15.91 -16.63 -12.67
N VAL A 308 16.63 -16.82 -11.56
CA VAL A 308 16.62 -15.90 -10.42
C VAL A 308 17.59 -14.76 -10.69
N PRO A 309 17.13 -13.50 -10.79
CA PRO A 309 18.00 -12.36 -11.03
C PRO A 309 18.92 -12.06 -9.86
N ASP A 310 20.06 -11.41 -10.13
CA ASP A 310 21.07 -11.05 -9.13
C ASP A 310 20.51 -10.19 -7.97
N CYS A 311 19.50 -9.36 -8.25
CA CYS A 311 18.81 -8.56 -7.22
C CYS A 311 18.12 -9.41 -6.13
N LEU A 312 17.88 -10.71 -6.39
CA LEU A 312 17.27 -11.66 -5.45
C LEU A 312 18.28 -12.67 -4.87
N GLN A 313 19.58 -12.47 -5.06
CA GLN A 313 20.63 -13.36 -4.53
C GLN A 313 21.21 -12.87 -3.18
N THR A 314 20.65 -11.79 -2.62
CA THR A 314 21.02 -11.20 -1.33
C THR A 314 20.39 -11.95 -0.15
N LYS A 315 20.93 -11.79 1.07
CA LYS A 315 20.40 -12.43 2.29
C LYS A 315 18.98 -11.96 2.65
N GLU A 316 18.66 -10.74 2.26
CA GLU A 316 17.42 -10.05 2.54
C GLU A 316 16.92 -9.42 1.24
N PHE A 317 15.61 -9.34 1.09
CA PHE A 317 14.96 -8.49 0.10
C PHE A 317 14.09 -7.45 0.81
N HIS A 318 13.69 -6.41 0.09
CA HIS A 318 12.88 -5.33 0.65
C HIS A 318 11.53 -5.27 -0.03
N LEU A 319 10.49 -5.75 0.66
CA LEU A 319 9.13 -5.69 0.14
C LEU A 319 8.51 -4.32 0.39
N ILE A 320 7.96 -3.73 -0.65
CA ILE A 320 7.29 -2.43 -0.62
C ILE A 320 5.92 -2.49 -1.32
N ASP A 321 5.17 -1.40 -1.22
CA ASP A 321 3.81 -1.29 -1.75
C ASP A 321 3.75 -1.55 -3.27
N ALA A 322 2.91 -2.51 -3.69
CA ALA A 322 2.72 -2.82 -5.10
C ALA A 322 2.04 -1.72 -5.92
N GLY A 323 1.38 -0.78 -5.25
CA GLY A 323 0.79 0.40 -5.86
C GLY A 323 1.79 1.29 -6.59
N LEU A 324 3.09 1.15 -6.30
CA LEU A 324 4.17 1.86 -6.97
C LEU A 324 4.43 1.41 -8.41
N LEU A 325 4.08 0.17 -8.76
CA LEU A 325 4.22 -0.35 -10.14
C LEU A 325 2.90 -0.34 -10.87
N ILE A 326 1.89 -1.01 -10.32
CA ILE A 326 0.52 -1.04 -10.85
C ILE A 326 -0.40 -0.97 -9.64
N ASN A 327 -1.18 0.11 -9.52
CA ASN A 327 -2.09 0.32 -8.40
C ASN A 327 -3.37 -0.53 -8.42
N MET A 328 -3.26 -1.74 -8.97
CA MET A 328 -4.26 -2.78 -9.04
C MET A 328 -3.57 -4.14 -9.11
N ALA A 329 -4.16 -5.17 -8.50
CA ALA A 329 -3.55 -6.51 -8.37
C ALA A 329 -3.54 -7.35 -9.66
N TYR A 330 -3.61 -6.74 -10.86
CA TYR A 330 -3.71 -7.46 -12.14
C TYR A 330 -2.66 -8.57 -12.30
N PRO A 331 -1.35 -8.35 -12.05
CA PRO A 331 -0.32 -9.36 -12.33
C PRO A 331 -0.57 -10.73 -11.71
N SER A 332 -1.13 -10.78 -10.50
CA SER A 332 -1.50 -12.02 -9.80
C SER A 332 -2.66 -12.77 -10.47
N PHE A 333 -3.48 -12.11 -11.27
CA PHE A 333 -4.64 -12.72 -11.93
C PHE A 333 -4.43 -13.03 -13.41
N LEU A 334 -3.25 -12.71 -13.95
CA LEU A 334 -2.92 -12.96 -15.34
C LEU A 334 -2.16 -14.29 -15.51
N GLY A 335 -2.49 -15.00 -16.59
CA GLY A 335 -1.84 -16.25 -16.98
C GLY A 335 -2.54 -17.51 -16.47
N GLU A 336 -1.87 -18.65 -16.64
CA GLU A 336 -2.49 -19.97 -16.52
C GLU A 336 -2.60 -20.47 -15.07
N LYS A 337 -1.80 -19.92 -14.12
CA LYS A 337 -1.80 -20.35 -12.70
C LYS A 337 -3.21 -20.33 -12.09
N ARG A 338 -4.00 -19.29 -12.40
CA ARG A 338 -5.38 -19.12 -11.91
C ARG A 338 -6.43 -19.19 -13.02
N ASP A 339 -5.99 -19.10 -14.29
CA ASP A 339 -6.82 -19.16 -15.49
C ASP A 339 -8.12 -18.34 -15.33
N ILE A 340 -7.99 -17.04 -15.07
CA ILE A 340 -9.12 -16.17 -14.74
C ILE A 340 -9.94 -15.85 -16.00
N ASP A 341 -11.26 -16.02 -15.93
CA ASP A 341 -12.17 -15.66 -17.02
C ASP A 341 -12.64 -14.19 -16.96
N LEU A 342 -12.89 -13.68 -15.76
CA LEU A 342 -13.50 -12.38 -15.55
C LEU A 342 -12.85 -11.69 -14.36
N ILE A 343 -12.39 -10.46 -14.58
CA ILE A 343 -11.90 -9.57 -13.54
C ILE A 343 -12.91 -8.43 -13.38
N ILE A 344 -13.33 -8.20 -12.14
CA ILE A 344 -14.09 -7.00 -11.76
C ILE A 344 -13.10 -6.08 -11.06
N ALA A 345 -12.88 -4.90 -11.63
CA ALA A 345 -11.87 -3.94 -11.22
C ALA A 345 -12.52 -2.61 -10.81
N PRO A 346 -12.95 -2.48 -9.54
CA PRO A 346 -13.29 -1.18 -8.96
C PRO A 346 -12.02 -0.31 -8.91
N GLU A 347 -12.03 0.81 -9.61
CA GLU A 347 -10.89 1.72 -9.69
C GLU A 347 -11.09 2.90 -8.75
N SER A 348 -10.16 3.07 -7.80
CA SER A 348 -10.15 4.14 -6.82
C SER A 348 -8.78 4.83 -6.70
N SER A 349 -7.88 4.64 -7.66
CA SER A 349 -6.58 5.30 -7.72
C SER A 349 -6.75 6.81 -7.88
N ALA A 350 -5.94 7.58 -7.16
CA ALA A 350 -5.90 9.05 -7.25
C ALA A 350 -5.17 9.58 -8.51
N GLY A 351 -4.61 8.67 -9.33
CA GLY A 351 -3.85 8.98 -10.54
C GLY A 351 -4.71 9.27 -11.77
N ILE A 352 -4.10 9.17 -12.95
CA ILE A 352 -4.79 9.42 -14.22
C ILE A 352 -5.72 8.23 -14.50
N MET A 353 -6.98 8.49 -14.88
CA MET A 353 -7.88 7.39 -15.22
C MET A 353 -7.34 6.54 -16.37
N PHE A 354 -7.53 5.22 -16.23
CA PHE A 354 -7.03 4.16 -17.10
C PHE A 354 -5.52 3.91 -17.03
N GLU A 355 -4.75 4.69 -16.27
CA GLU A 355 -3.30 4.47 -16.12
C GLU A 355 -2.98 3.07 -15.62
N THR A 356 -3.66 2.60 -14.57
CA THR A 356 -3.50 1.24 -14.02
C THR A 356 -3.76 0.16 -15.06
N LEU A 357 -4.74 0.38 -15.94
CA LEU A 357 -5.13 -0.55 -17.00
C LEU A 357 -4.09 -0.58 -18.12
N ILE A 358 -3.55 0.57 -18.51
CA ILE A 358 -2.47 0.67 -19.51
C ILE A 358 -1.17 0.06 -18.98
N LEU A 359 -0.83 0.32 -17.71
CA LEU A 359 0.33 -0.29 -17.06
C LEU A 359 0.17 -1.81 -16.98
N ALA A 360 -1.02 -2.32 -16.64
CA ALA A 360 -1.31 -3.75 -16.64
C ALA A 360 -1.21 -4.38 -18.05
N ARG A 361 -1.70 -3.69 -19.10
CA ARG A 361 -1.54 -4.13 -20.50
C ARG A 361 -0.08 -4.25 -20.88
N ASN A 362 0.73 -3.24 -20.55
CA ASN A 362 2.15 -3.21 -20.90
C ASN A 362 2.93 -4.28 -20.13
N TYR A 363 2.65 -4.43 -18.83
CA TYR A 363 3.18 -5.52 -18.00
C TYR A 363 2.88 -6.87 -18.62
N ALA A 364 1.61 -7.13 -18.96
CA ALA A 364 1.18 -8.40 -19.53
C ALA A 364 1.90 -8.71 -20.85
N ALA A 365 2.07 -7.71 -21.71
CA ALA A 365 2.83 -7.85 -22.95
C ALA A 365 4.30 -8.21 -22.70
N GLU A 366 4.95 -7.56 -21.74
CA GLU A 366 6.37 -7.79 -21.41
C GLU A 366 6.60 -9.19 -20.82
N VAL A 367 5.68 -9.70 -20.00
CA VAL A 367 5.74 -11.07 -19.44
C VAL A 367 5.01 -12.12 -20.29
N ASN A 368 4.60 -11.78 -21.51
CA ASN A 368 3.91 -12.66 -22.47
C ASN A 368 2.62 -13.31 -21.91
N LYS A 369 1.84 -12.56 -21.12
CA LYS A 369 0.56 -13.00 -20.58
C LYS A 369 -0.63 -12.47 -21.40
N PRO A 370 -1.70 -13.28 -21.57
CA PRO A 370 -2.92 -12.84 -22.25
C PRO A 370 -3.56 -11.65 -21.55
N PHE A 371 -3.92 -10.62 -22.32
CA PHE A 371 -4.61 -9.43 -21.82
C PHE A 371 -5.57 -8.90 -22.90
N PRO A 372 -6.78 -8.44 -22.54
CA PRO A 372 -7.72 -7.95 -23.54
C PRO A 372 -7.17 -6.74 -24.30
N GLN A 373 -7.54 -6.63 -25.57
CA GLN A 373 -7.22 -5.48 -26.40
C GLN A 373 -7.90 -4.22 -25.86
N ILE A 374 -7.14 -3.13 -25.76
CA ILE A 374 -7.62 -1.83 -25.30
C ILE A 374 -7.29 -0.79 -26.37
N ASP A 375 -8.33 -0.14 -26.89
CA ASP A 375 -8.20 1.01 -27.78
C ASP A 375 -7.85 2.25 -26.95
N ASP A 376 -6.73 2.90 -27.27
CA ASP A 376 -6.23 4.09 -26.56
C ASP A 376 -7.21 5.29 -26.65
N LYS A 377 -8.22 5.24 -27.52
CA LYS A 377 -9.32 6.23 -27.53
C LYS A 377 -10.06 6.34 -26.19
N ILE A 378 -10.02 5.32 -25.33
CA ILE A 378 -10.61 5.43 -23.98
C ILE A 378 -9.99 6.58 -23.17
N LEU A 379 -8.74 6.96 -23.48
CA LEU A 379 -8.05 8.06 -22.80
C LEU A 379 -8.69 9.42 -23.06
N GLU A 380 -9.50 9.55 -24.12
CA GLU A 380 -10.32 10.75 -24.38
C GLU A 380 -11.41 10.95 -23.32
N GLU A 381 -11.82 9.87 -22.63
CA GLU A 381 -12.84 9.90 -21.56
C GLU A 381 -12.23 10.04 -20.15
N SER A 382 -10.90 10.18 -20.01
CA SER A 382 -10.20 10.11 -18.72
C SER A 382 -10.65 11.16 -17.68
N ASN A 383 -10.96 12.38 -18.12
CA ASN A 383 -11.35 13.48 -17.23
C ASN A 383 -12.80 13.37 -16.70
N TRP A 384 -13.67 12.64 -17.40
CA TRP A 384 -15.07 12.47 -17.01
C TRP A 384 -15.57 11.10 -17.49
N PRO A 385 -15.14 10.02 -16.83
CA PRO A 385 -15.34 8.67 -17.33
C PRO A 385 -16.78 8.18 -17.08
N LYS A 386 -17.19 7.18 -17.85
CA LYS A 386 -18.40 6.39 -17.59
C LYS A 386 -18.24 5.62 -16.28
N ASP A 387 -19.36 5.18 -15.72
CA ASP A 387 -19.41 4.38 -14.51
C ASP A 387 -18.95 2.93 -14.68
N CYS A 388 -18.95 2.43 -15.93
CA CYS A 388 -18.49 1.08 -16.24
C CYS A 388 -17.97 0.93 -17.68
N TYR A 389 -16.88 0.19 -17.82
CA TYR A 389 -16.30 -0.24 -19.09
C TYR A 389 -16.15 -1.76 -19.10
N VAL A 390 -16.35 -2.38 -20.26
CA VAL A 390 -16.12 -3.82 -20.45
C VAL A 390 -15.09 -4.01 -21.56
N PHE A 391 -13.93 -4.55 -21.20
CA PHE A 391 -12.87 -4.94 -22.11
C PHE A 391 -12.97 -6.45 -22.33
N GLU A 392 -13.54 -6.84 -23.46
CA GLU A 392 -13.81 -8.24 -23.75
C GLU A 392 -12.52 -9.02 -24.05
N GLY A 393 -12.26 -10.04 -23.23
CA GLY A 393 -11.15 -10.97 -23.42
C GLY A 393 -11.52 -12.09 -24.39
N LYS A 394 -10.58 -12.46 -25.26
CA LYS A 394 -10.68 -13.56 -26.21
C LYS A 394 -9.84 -14.76 -25.76
N GLU A 395 -10.30 -15.96 -26.08
CA GLU A 395 -9.56 -17.21 -25.82
C GLU A 395 -9.05 -17.34 -24.37
N LYS A 396 -7.75 -17.08 -24.13
CA LYS A 396 -7.08 -17.13 -22.83
C LYS A 396 -7.09 -15.81 -22.06
N GLU A 397 -7.51 -14.71 -22.68
CA GLU A 397 -7.58 -13.39 -22.05
C GLU A 397 -8.79 -13.31 -21.09
N PRO A 398 -8.61 -12.72 -19.90
CA PRO A 398 -9.74 -12.40 -19.04
C PRO A 398 -10.56 -11.25 -19.66
N THR A 399 -11.88 -11.30 -19.48
CA THR A 399 -12.70 -10.10 -19.65
C THR A 399 -12.51 -9.20 -18.44
N ILE A 400 -12.36 -7.90 -18.62
CA ILE A 400 -12.20 -6.93 -17.53
C ILE A 400 -13.43 -6.01 -17.48
N ILE A 401 -14.09 -5.96 -16.33
CA ILE A 401 -15.09 -4.94 -16.00
C ILE A 401 -14.40 -3.88 -15.17
N TYR A 402 -14.17 -2.70 -15.74
CA TYR A 402 -13.48 -1.59 -15.09
C TYR A 402 -14.49 -0.55 -14.63
N MET A 403 -14.43 -0.15 -13.36
CA MET A 403 -15.47 0.66 -12.71
C MET A 403 -14.86 1.83 -11.94
N PRO A 404 -14.78 3.04 -12.55
CA PRO A 404 -14.30 4.24 -11.88
C PRO A 404 -15.18 4.64 -10.69
N LEU A 405 -14.55 4.99 -9.56
CA LEU A 405 -15.25 5.46 -8.36
C LEU A 405 -16.04 6.75 -8.63
N PHE A 406 -15.38 7.77 -9.19
CA PHE A 406 -16.02 9.02 -9.61
C PHE A 406 -16.21 9.03 -11.11
N ASN A 407 -17.43 9.32 -11.56
CA ASN A 407 -17.85 9.09 -12.94
C ASN A 407 -19.09 9.94 -13.32
N GLN A 408 -19.52 9.84 -14.58
CA GLN A 408 -20.66 10.58 -15.15
C GLN A 408 -22.00 10.39 -14.40
N GLN A 409 -22.18 9.31 -13.64
CA GLN A 409 -23.43 9.09 -12.89
C GLN A 409 -23.44 9.80 -11.53
N ASN A 410 -22.27 10.11 -10.97
CA ASN A 410 -22.14 10.71 -9.64
C ASN A 410 -21.39 12.06 -9.65
N CYS A 411 -20.93 12.54 -10.81
CA CYS A 411 -20.33 13.84 -11.03
C CYS A 411 -20.94 14.51 -12.27
N LYS A 412 -21.29 15.79 -12.15
CA LYS A 412 -21.95 16.58 -13.19
C LYS A 412 -21.06 16.87 -14.41
N ASP A 413 -19.75 16.95 -14.20
CA ASP A 413 -18.74 17.31 -15.19
C ASP A 413 -17.33 16.87 -14.75
N ALA A 414 -16.34 17.11 -15.61
CA ALA A 414 -14.93 16.84 -15.35
C ALA A 414 -14.35 17.64 -14.17
N GLU A 415 -14.90 18.83 -13.89
CA GLU A 415 -14.45 19.67 -12.79
C GLU A 415 -14.79 19.02 -11.45
N GLU A 416 -16.03 18.54 -11.30
CA GLU A 416 -16.47 17.86 -10.08
C GLU A 416 -15.70 16.55 -9.84
N VAL A 417 -15.33 15.82 -10.89
CA VAL A 417 -14.43 14.66 -10.76
C VAL A 417 -13.10 15.09 -10.15
N ARG A 418 -12.48 16.16 -10.68
CA ARG A 418 -11.19 16.65 -10.17
C ARG A 418 -11.29 17.16 -8.73
N GLU A 419 -12.36 17.86 -8.38
CA GLU A 419 -12.61 18.34 -7.02
C GLU A 419 -12.73 17.18 -6.03
N LYS A 420 -13.52 16.14 -6.35
CA LYS A 420 -13.65 14.94 -5.50
C LYS A 420 -12.34 14.18 -5.39
N MET A 421 -11.62 13.99 -6.49
CA MET A 421 -10.30 13.34 -6.48
C MET A 421 -9.31 14.08 -5.56
N LYS A 422 -9.38 15.41 -5.52
CA LYS A 422 -8.59 16.22 -4.59
C LYS A 422 -9.06 16.09 -3.14
N GLU A 423 -10.37 16.09 -2.91
CA GLU A 423 -10.97 15.97 -1.57
C GLU A 423 -10.67 14.62 -0.90
N PHE A 424 -10.66 13.54 -1.69
CA PHE A 424 -10.47 12.16 -1.25
C PHE A 424 -9.09 11.62 -1.61
N SER A 425 -8.06 12.47 -1.72
CA SER A 425 -6.73 12.04 -2.12
C SER A 425 -6.02 11.20 -1.04
N THR A 426 -5.08 10.35 -1.48
CA THR A 426 -4.47 9.25 -0.71
C THR A 426 -3.85 9.63 0.65
N PHE A 427 -3.31 10.85 0.79
CA PHE A 427 -2.60 11.28 2.00
C PHE A 427 -3.40 12.26 2.88
N HIS A 428 -4.69 12.47 2.62
CA HIS A 428 -5.58 13.25 3.50
C HIS A 428 -6.32 12.35 4.51
N LEU A 429 -5.56 11.63 5.33
CA LEU A 429 -6.11 10.68 6.31
C LEU A 429 -5.88 11.16 7.75
N PRO A 430 -6.73 10.75 8.71
CA PRO A 430 -7.93 9.91 8.56
C PRO A 430 -9.15 10.69 8.04
N PHE A 431 -10.09 9.99 7.38
CA PHE A 431 -11.38 10.57 6.97
C PHE A 431 -12.38 10.64 8.14
N SER A 432 -13.24 11.66 8.11
CA SER A 432 -14.41 11.72 9.01
C SER A 432 -15.42 10.63 8.67
N GLU A 433 -16.29 10.29 9.62
CA GLU A 433 -17.37 9.32 9.40
C GLU A 433 -18.28 9.71 8.22
N GLU A 434 -18.57 11.01 8.06
CA GLU A 434 -19.33 11.54 6.92
C GLU A 434 -18.65 11.22 5.58
N LYS A 435 -17.33 11.43 5.48
CA LYS A 435 -16.53 11.13 4.29
C LYS A 435 -16.48 9.62 4.01
N ILE A 436 -16.33 8.80 5.04
CA ILE A 436 -16.36 7.33 4.92
C ILE A 436 -17.71 6.88 4.36
N ASN A 437 -18.81 7.37 4.94
CA ASN A 437 -20.16 7.04 4.50
C ASN A 437 -20.44 7.50 3.06
N PHE A 438 -19.97 8.69 2.69
CA PHE A 438 -20.08 9.18 1.32
C PHE A 438 -19.39 8.24 0.31
N LEU A 439 -18.14 7.84 0.57
CA LEU A 439 -17.40 6.93 -0.32
C LEU A 439 -18.07 5.55 -0.38
N LEU A 440 -18.52 5.03 0.76
CA LEU A 440 -19.18 3.73 0.84
C LEU A 440 -20.48 3.71 0.03
N GLU A 441 -21.34 4.72 0.19
CA GLU A 441 -22.60 4.80 -0.56
C GLU A 441 -22.36 5.08 -2.05
N THR A 442 -21.33 5.85 -2.41
CA THR A 442 -20.91 6.04 -3.80
C THR A 442 -20.51 4.72 -4.45
N ALA A 443 -19.64 3.94 -3.80
CA ALA A 443 -19.21 2.63 -4.30
C ALA A 443 -20.38 1.63 -4.41
N LYS A 444 -21.25 1.56 -3.38
CA LYS A 444 -22.46 0.73 -3.41
C LYS A 444 -23.38 1.11 -4.57
N THR A 445 -23.57 2.40 -4.81
CA THR A 445 -24.44 2.91 -5.89
C THR A 445 -23.87 2.59 -7.26
N ASN A 446 -22.57 2.78 -7.48
CA ASN A 446 -21.91 2.40 -8.74
C ASN A 446 -22.10 0.91 -9.05
N MET A 447 -21.96 0.03 -8.05
CA MET A 447 -22.18 -1.41 -8.21
C MET A 447 -23.66 -1.75 -8.50
N LYS A 448 -24.61 -1.08 -7.83
CA LYS A 448 -26.04 -1.27 -8.07
C LYS A 448 -26.44 -0.84 -9.50
N ASN A 449 -25.96 0.31 -9.96
CA ASN A 449 -26.24 0.84 -11.29
C ASN A 449 -25.75 -0.11 -12.40
N ASN A 450 -24.59 -0.74 -12.18
CA ASN A 450 -23.95 -1.61 -13.17
C ASN A 450 -24.24 -3.10 -13.00
N ARG A 451 -25.15 -3.46 -12.09
CA ARG A 451 -25.47 -4.86 -11.76
C ARG A 451 -25.78 -5.71 -12.99
N GLU A 452 -26.60 -5.22 -13.92
CA GLU A 452 -27.00 -5.98 -15.10
C GLU A 452 -25.82 -6.23 -16.06
N ILE A 453 -24.91 -5.26 -16.19
CA ILE A 453 -23.68 -5.42 -16.98
C ILE A 453 -22.81 -6.51 -16.35
N VAL A 454 -22.58 -6.44 -15.03
CA VAL A 454 -21.76 -7.43 -14.32
C VAL A 454 -22.36 -8.82 -14.45
N LEU A 455 -23.66 -8.98 -14.23
CA LEU A 455 -24.34 -10.28 -14.39
C LEU A 455 -24.27 -10.81 -15.82
N ARG A 456 -24.37 -9.94 -16.83
CA ARG A 456 -24.24 -10.32 -18.25
C ARG A 456 -22.85 -10.86 -18.55
N GLU A 457 -21.80 -10.17 -18.12
CA GLU A 457 -20.42 -10.59 -18.39
C GLU A 457 -20.04 -11.84 -17.57
N MET A 458 -20.56 -12.01 -16.36
CA MET A 458 -20.44 -13.27 -15.59
C MET A 458 -21.05 -14.46 -16.35
N ARG A 459 -22.24 -14.29 -16.95
CA ARG A 459 -22.87 -15.34 -17.75
C ARG A 459 -22.04 -15.69 -18.98
N LYS A 460 -21.50 -14.68 -19.68
CA LYS A 460 -20.61 -14.91 -20.82
C LYS A 460 -19.33 -15.65 -20.42
N ALA A 461 -18.71 -15.26 -19.32
CA ALA A 461 -17.52 -15.91 -18.76
C ALA A 461 -17.79 -17.39 -18.45
N ALA A 462 -18.90 -17.69 -17.77
CA ALA A 462 -19.32 -19.06 -17.48
C ALA A 462 -19.56 -19.89 -18.76
N LEU A 463 -20.26 -19.32 -19.75
CA LEU A 463 -20.48 -20.00 -21.04
C LEU A 463 -19.17 -20.26 -21.80
N ARG A 464 -18.22 -19.31 -21.75
CA ARG A 464 -16.89 -19.47 -22.37
C ARG A 464 -16.11 -20.59 -21.68
N ARG A 465 -16.12 -20.65 -20.34
CA ARG A 465 -15.51 -21.73 -19.56
C ARG A 465 -16.09 -23.09 -19.91
N MET A 466 -17.42 -23.20 -19.99
CA MET A 466 -18.08 -24.46 -20.37
C MET A 466 -17.63 -24.95 -21.77
N ARG A 467 -17.47 -24.02 -22.72
CA ARG A 467 -16.97 -24.36 -24.07
C ARG A 467 -15.51 -24.83 -24.02
N LYS A 468 -14.63 -24.17 -23.26
CA LYS A 468 -13.24 -24.59 -23.05
C LYS A 468 -13.11 -25.98 -22.43
N MET A 469 -14.06 -26.39 -21.58
CA MET A 469 -14.04 -27.71 -20.95
C MET A 469 -14.62 -28.83 -21.84
N SER A 470 -15.41 -28.46 -22.86
CA SER A 470 -16.14 -29.42 -23.70
C SER A 470 -15.47 -29.71 -25.05
N GLY A 471 -14.48 -28.91 -25.45
CA GLY A 471 -13.66 -29.12 -26.63
C GLY A 471 -12.21 -29.33 -26.21
#